data_AF-A0A444YHZ1-F1
#
_entry.id   AF-A0A444YHZ1-F1
#
_cell.length_a   1.000
_cell.length_b   1.000
_cell.length_c   1.000
_cell.angle_alpha   90.00
_cell.angle_beta   90.00
_cell.angle_gamma   90.00
#
_symmetry.space_group_name_H-M   'P 1'
#
loop_
_entity.id
_entity.type
_entity.pdbx_description
1 polymer ?
#
loop_
_entity_poly.entity_id
_entity_poly.type
_entity_poly.pdbx_seq_one_letter_code
_entity_poly.pdbx_strand_id
1 'polypeptide(L)'
;MTKIIKFFFQCFFTLSVRCVCKHWNTFISNPNFAKLLFTYTFPAIMIRPFHSRIFHLVEYDQIEWRKRRNNPFVFEVLDPNSNSSIKLDPKFEIPLPNSKSIQGTRVYVDVLSCNGLFYLSGAKYRNISLVCNPITGEFIKLPKNPSILKLCKKICWGFGFHPKTNQYKVMRIHIFEHDHSMVVEMHTVGTSTWINIEVDYPKYLINLYNYCTYLNGALHWTGKDVDENVSIWAFNFDTERFQSFSIAPRDRDTKLTLFEFRGSLIF
;
A
#
# COMPACT_ATOMS: atom_id res chain seq x y z
N MET A 1 -10.56 19.23 -3.75
CA MET A 1 -10.59 18.00 -2.92
C MET A 1 -9.30 17.20 -3.16
N THR A 2 -8.23 17.55 -2.45
CA THR A 2 -6.91 16.93 -2.61
C THR A 2 -6.87 15.66 -1.77
N LYS A 3 -7.06 14.49 -2.38
CA LYS A 3 -6.76 13.23 -1.69
C LYS A 3 -5.24 13.08 -1.61
N ILE A 4 -4.68 13.34 -0.45
CA ILE A 4 -3.29 13.06 -0.10
C ILE A 4 -3.19 11.56 0.11
N ILE A 5 -2.53 10.86 -0.81
CA ILE A 5 -2.14 9.47 -0.55
C ILE A 5 -0.79 9.55 0.17
N LYS A 6 -0.80 9.29 1.48
CA LYS A 6 0.40 9.19 2.31
C LYS A 6 0.94 7.77 2.20
N PHE A 7 2.20 7.66 1.79
CA PHE A 7 2.96 6.43 1.90
C PHE A 7 4.06 6.64 2.94
N PHE A 8 4.14 5.76 3.92
CA PHE A 8 5.32 5.65 4.76
C PHE A 8 6.33 4.81 4.00
N PHE A 9 7.46 5.42 3.71
CA PHE A 9 8.52 4.88 2.90
C PHE A 9 9.78 4.76 3.74
N GLN A 10 10.19 3.55 4.03
CA GLN A 10 11.39 3.28 4.79
C GLN A 10 12.51 2.96 3.79
N CYS A 11 13.22 3.99 3.34
CA CYS A 11 14.62 3.95 2.89
C CYS A 11 15.03 5.31 2.29
N PHE A 12 16.24 5.76 2.63
CA PHE A 12 16.93 6.86 1.96
C PHE A 12 18.41 6.51 1.69
N PHE A 13 18.87 6.97 0.52
CA PHE A 13 20.23 7.36 0.10
C PHE A 13 21.34 6.37 -0.24
N THR A 14 21.36 5.09 0.16
CA THR A 14 22.55 4.26 -0.15
C THR A 14 22.56 3.58 -1.52
N LEU A 15 21.42 3.50 -2.23
CA LEU A 15 21.32 2.79 -3.53
C LEU A 15 21.31 3.70 -4.77
N SER A 16 21.16 5.02 -4.61
CA SER A 16 21.24 5.97 -5.73
C SER A 16 22.69 6.24 -6.18
N VAL A 17 23.69 5.79 -5.42
CA VAL A 17 25.10 6.01 -5.72
C VAL A 17 25.72 4.73 -6.27
N ARG A 18 25.42 4.41 -7.54
CA ARG A 18 26.18 3.38 -8.29
C ARG A 18 27.65 3.79 -8.56
N CYS A 19 28.06 4.96 -8.10
CA CYS A 19 29.42 5.51 -8.20
C CYS A 19 30.16 5.51 -6.84
N VAL A 20 30.10 4.42 -6.08
CA VAL A 20 30.94 4.23 -4.88
C VAL A 20 32.13 3.31 -5.19
N CYS A 21 33.19 3.37 -4.38
CA CYS A 21 34.34 2.47 -4.58
C CYS A 21 33.94 1.00 -4.39
N LYS A 22 34.74 0.06 -4.91
CA LYS A 22 34.44 -1.39 -4.87
C LYS A 22 34.11 -1.88 -3.47
N HIS A 23 34.86 -1.42 -2.46
CA HIS A 23 34.63 -1.81 -1.06
C HIS A 23 33.25 -1.38 -0.54
N TRP A 24 32.89 -0.11 -0.78
CA TRP A 24 31.55 0.38 -0.45
C TRP A 24 30.46 -0.35 -1.24
N ASN A 25 30.68 -0.64 -2.53
CA ASN A 25 29.72 -1.38 -3.34
C ASN A 25 29.48 -2.81 -2.77
N THR A 26 30.54 -3.50 -2.37
CA THR A 26 30.44 -4.80 -1.71
C THR A 26 29.69 -4.71 -0.38
N PHE A 27 29.96 -3.67 0.40
CA PHE A 27 29.32 -3.45 1.69
C PHE A 27 27.82 -3.14 1.57
N ILE A 28 27.43 -2.23 0.67
CA ILE A 28 26.01 -1.88 0.44
C ILE A 28 25.22 -3.00 -0.23
N SER A 29 25.89 -3.86 -1.00
CA SER A 29 25.27 -5.04 -1.62
C SER A 29 25.05 -6.20 -0.63
N ASN A 30 25.60 -6.11 0.58
CA ASN A 30 25.43 -7.12 1.60
C ASN A 30 23.98 -7.10 2.13
N PRO A 31 23.22 -8.21 2.04
CA PRO A 31 21.82 -8.25 2.48
C PRO A 31 21.66 -8.00 3.99
N ASN A 32 22.67 -8.33 4.81
CA ASN A 32 22.64 -8.03 6.24
C ASN A 32 22.79 -6.53 6.50
N PHE A 33 23.59 -5.83 5.70
CA PHE A 33 23.69 -4.38 5.78
C PHE A 33 22.35 -3.73 5.42
N ALA A 34 21.69 -4.19 4.35
CA ALA A 34 20.37 -3.69 3.97
C ALA A 34 19.32 -3.92 5.08
N LYS A 35 19.29 -5.11 5.70
CA LYS A 35 18.41 -5.42 6.84
C LYS A 35 18.69 -4.51 8.04
N LEU A 36 19.96 -4.34 8.38
CA LEU A 36 20.37 -3.51 9.51
C LEU A 36 20.03 -2.04 9.26
N LEU A 37 20.36 -1.52 8.08
CA LEU A 37 19.99 -0.16 7.67
C LEU A 37 18.48 0.04 7.73
N PHE A 38 17.68 -0.94 7.28
CA PHE A 38 16.21 -0.89 7.38
C PHE A 38 15.73 -0.72 8.82
N THR A 39 16.38 -1.37 9.80
CA THR A 39 16.03 -1.22 11.23
C THR A 39 16.43 0.14 11.81
N TYR A 40 17.46 0.79 11.29
CA TYR A 40 17.95 2.09 11.78
C TYR A 40 17.40 3.30 11.03
N THR A 41 16.77 3.10 9.86
CA THR A 41 16.26 4.22 9.05
C THR A 41 14.85 4.61 9.49
N PHE A 42 14.63 5.90 9.73
CA PHE A 42 13.30 6.43 10.01
C PHE A 42 12.39 6.34 8.78
N PRO A 43 11.08 6.08 8.97
CA PRO A 43 10.12 6.15 7.88
C PRO A 43 10.03 7.59 7.36
N ALA A 44 10.21 7.76 6.04
CA ALA A 44 9.99 9.01 5.34
C ALA A 44 8.56 9.05 4.77
N ILE A 45 7.99 10.24 4.60
CA ILE A 45 6.63 10.39 4.07
C ILE A 45 6.72 10.72 2.60
N MET A 46 6.09 9.91 1.75
CA MET A 46 5.81 10.27 0.37
C MET A 46 4.36 10.72 0.22
N ILE A 47 4.20 11.91 -0.34
CA ILE A 47 2.91 12.50 -0.66
C ILE A 47 2.74 12.50 -2.18
N ARG A 48 1.62 11.94 -2.64
CA ARG A 48 1.18 12.11 -4.02
C ARG A 48 -0.05 13.01 -4.07
N PRO A 49 0.05 14.21 -4.67
CA PRO A 49 -1.11 15.03 -4.95
C PRO A 49 -2.08 14.29 -5.88
N PHE A 50 -3.38 14.53 -5.70
CA PHE A 50 -4.40 13.90 -6.52
C PHE A 50 -4.18 14.25 -8.00
N HIS A 51 -4.20 13.23 -8.87
CA HIS A 51 -3.83 13.30 -10.30
C HIS A 51 -2.35 13.58 -10.63
N SER A 52 -1.47 13.77 -9.65
CA SER A 52 -0.04 13.87 -9.92
C SER A 52 0.55 12.50 -10.24
N ARG A 53 1.53 12.51 -11.15
CA ARG A 53 2.43 11.37 -11.41
C ARG A 53 3.72 11.47 -10.61
N ILE A 54 3.86 12.50 -9.80
CA ILE A 54 5.05 12.79 -9.01
C ILE A 54 4.74 12.48 -7.55
N PHE A 55 5.60 11.69 -6.92
CA PHE A 55 5.65 11.58 -5.48
C PHE A 55 6.64 12.60 -4.94
N HIS A 56 6.20 13.34 -3.93
CA HIS A 56 7.00 14.29 -3.18
C HIS A 56 7.44 13.63 -1.89
N LEU A 57 8.75 13.53 -1.70
CA LEU A 57 9.34 13.03 -0.47
C LEU A 57 9.50 14.19 0.52
N VAL A 58 8.79 14.11 1.64
CA VAL A 58 8.68 15.18 2.64
C VAL A 58 9.27 14.69 3.96
N GLU A 59 10.19 15.48 4.51
CA GLU A 59 10.77 15.18 5.82
C GLU A 59 9.81 15.56 6.96
N TYR A 60 9.85 14.72 7.98
CA TYR A 60 8.94 14.72 9.12
C TYR A 60 8.86 16.07 9.86
N ASP A 61 9.96 16.83 9.92
CA ASP A 61 10.07 18.05 10.72
C ASP A 61 9.28 19.25 10.18
N GLN A 62 8.80 19.21 8.93
CA GLN A 62 8.05 20.32 8.34
C GLN A 62 6.52 20.21 8.49
N ILE A 63 6.00 19.10 9.03
CA ILE A 63 4.54 18.93 9.20
C ILE A 63 4.17 19.20 10.65
N GLU A 64 3.66 20.40 10.93
CA GLU A 64 3.08 20.72 12.25
C GLU A 64 1.77 19.94 12.46
N TRP A 65 1.80 18.96 13.37
CA TRP A 65 0.62 18.21 13.79
C TRP A 65 -0.03 18.89 15.01
N ARG A 66 -1.16 19.58 14.83
CA ARG A 66 -1.93 20.11 15.98
C ARG A 66 -2.87 19.05 16.55
N LYS A 67 -2.69 18.74 17.84
CA LYS A 67 -3.55 17.83 18.63
C LYS A 67 -4.88 18.52 18.95
N ARG A 68 -6.03 17.93 18.57
CA ARG A 68 -7.34 18.37 19.11
C ARG A 68 -7.43 17.96 20.58
N ARG A 69 -7.85 18.89 21.45
CA ARG A 69 -7.90 18.68 22.90
C ARG A 69 -8.86 17.56 23.38
N ASN A 70 -9.76 17.05 22.51
CA ASN A 70 -10.79 16.09 22.91
C ASN A 70 -10.74 14.71 22.21
N ASN A 71 -9.71 14.40 21.40
CA ASN A 71 -9.57 13.01 20.91
C ASN A 71 -8.10 12.69 20.58
N PRO A 72 -7.40 11.83 21.36
CA PRO A 72 -5.96 11.63 21.23
C PRO A 72 -5.51 10.85 19.97
N PHE A 73 -6.42 10.34 19.14
CA PHE A 73 -6.11 9.46 18.00
C PHE A 73 -6.54 9.98 16.62
N VAL A 74 -7.03 11.22 16.50
CA VAL A 74 -7.40 11.80 15.21
C VAL A 74 -6.37 12.86 14.79
N PHE A 75 -5.60 12.57 13.74
CA PHE A 75 -4.67 13.51 13.12
C PHE A 75 -5.31 14.11 11.87
N GLU A 76 -5.71 15.37 11.95
CA GLU A 76 -6.30 16.10 10.82
C GLU A 76 -5.18 16.67 9.94
N VAL A 77 -5.15 16.31 8.66
CA VAL A 77 -4.38 17.06 7.66
C VAL A 77 -5.28 18.20 7.22
N LEU A 78 -4.84 19.44 7.42
CA LEU A 78 -5.64 20.65 7.19
C LEU A 78 -6.37 20.60 5.84
N ASP A 79 -7.67 20.89 5.91
CA ASP A 79 -8.55 21.06 4.75
C ASP A 79 -8.00 22.19 3.85
N PRO A 80 -7.85 21.98 2.52
CA PRO A 80 -7.31 22.99 1.60
C PRO A 80 -8.07 24.32 1.54
N ASN A 81 -9.25 24.41 2.18
CA ASN A 81 -10.05 25.62 2.26
C ASN A 81 -9.66 26.56 3.41
N SER A 82 -8.66 26.19 4.21
CA SER A 82 -7.96 27.15 5.07
C SER A 82 -6.84 27.80 4.25
N ASN A 83 -6.74 29.13 4.24
CA ASN A 83 -5.75 29.93 3.49
C ASN A 83 -4.27 29.61 3.82
N SER A 84 -3.99 28.59 4.62
CA SER A 84 -2.67 28.00 4.82
C SER A 84 -2.49 26.80 3.89
N SER A 85 -2.18 27.04 2.61
CA SER A 85 -1.64 25.99 1.76
C SER A 85 -0.33 25.49 2.40
N ILE A 86 -0.30 24.25 2.89
CA ILE A 86 0.95 23.65 3.37
C ILE A 86 1.89 23.58 2.17
N LYS A 87 2.90 24.46 2.14
CA LYS A 87 3.96 24.42 1.14
C LYS A 87 4.83 23.21 1.47
N LEU A 88 4.55 22.08 0.82
CA LEU A 88 5.44 20.93 0.88
C LEU A 88 6.73 21.33 0.17
N ASP A 89 7.86 21.25 0.85
CA ASP A 89 9.19 21.42 0.25
C ASP A 89 9.78 20.03 -0.04
N PRO A 90 9.50 19.44 -1.23
CA PRO A 90 9.95 18.08 -1.52
C PRO A 90 11.48 18.05 -1.61
N LYS A 91 12.11 17.15 -0.86
CA LYS A 91 13.55 16.89 -1.02
C LYS A 91 13.87 16.17 -2.33
N PHE A 92 12.90 15.41 -2.84
CA PHE A 92 13.04 14.64 -4.07
C PHE A 92 11.69 14.41 -4.74
N GLU A 93 11.71 14.33 -6.07
CA GLU A 93 10.56 14.02 -6.90
C GLU A 93 10.76 12.69 -7.60
N ILE A 94 9.79 11.78 -7.45
CA ILE A 94 9.84 10.48 -8.09
C ILE A 94 8.72 10.40 -9.14
N PRO A 95 9.05 10.38 -10.44
CA PRO A 95 8.06 10.22 -11.48
C PRO A 95 7.60 8.76 -11.58
N LEU A 96 6.29 8.54 -11.73
CA LEU A 96 5.75 7.24 -12.12
C LEU A 96 6.26 6.85 -13.52
N PRO A 97 6.56 5.56 -13.77
CA PRO A 97 7.00 5.09 -15.08
C PRO A 97 6.03 5.50 -16.20
N ASN A 98 6.55 6.12 -17.26
CA ASN A 98 5.76 6.48 -18.43
C ASN A 98 5.43 5.21 -19.24
N SER A 99 4.17 4.80 -19.24
CA SER A 99 3.70 3.82 -20.22
C SER A 99 3.66 4.50 -21.60
N LYS A 100 4.62 4.19 -22.47
CA LYS A 100 4.67 4.67 -23.88
C LYS A 100 3.39 4.37 -24.66
N SER A 101 2.53 3.47 -24.19
CA SER A 101 1.29 3.01 -24.84
C SER A 101 0.01 3.75 -24.44
N ILE A 102 0.07 4.81 -23.64
CA ILE A 102 -1.13 5.50 -23.13
C ILE A 102 -1.12 6.97 -23.55
N GLN A 103 -1.15 7.21 -24.86
CA GLN A 103 -1.50 8.52 -25.39
C GLN A 103 -3.00 8.77 -25.16
N GLY A 104 -3.35 9.92 -24.57
CA GLY A 104 -4.70 10.47 -24.62
C GLY A 104 -5.68 10.11 -23.49
N THR A 105 -5.41 9.14 -22.59
CA THR A 105 -6.32 8.88 -21.44
C THR A 105 -5.61 8.96 -20.08
N ARG A 106 -6.17 9.75 -19.16
CA ARG A 106 -5.78 9.74 -17.74
C ARG A 106 -6.06 8.36 -17.14
N VAL A 107 -5.04 7.71 -16.59
CA VAL A 107 -5.17 6.41 -15.91
C VAL A 107 -5.08 6.62 -14.42
N TYR A 108 -6.09 6.16 -13.70
CA TYR A 108 -6.01 5.99 -12.27
C TYR A 108 -5.17 4.75 -11.95
N VAL A 109 -4.10 5.00 -11.22
CA VAL A 109 -3.20 3.96 -10.70
C VAL A 109 -3.33 4.00 -9.19
N ASP A 110 -3.77 2.87 -8.64
CA ASP A 110 -3.72 2.59 -7.22
C ASP A 110 -2.29 2.20 -6.87
N VAL A 111 -1.82 2.71 -5.74
CA VAL A 111 -0.46 2.51 -5.28
C VAL A 111 -0.54 1.93 -3.87
N LEU A 112 0.17 0.83 -3.64
CA LEU A 112 0.38 0.23 -2.33
C LEU A 112 1.88 0.22 -2.06
N SER A 113 2.30 0.48 -0.83
CA SER A 113 3.72 0.46 -0.46
C SER A 113 4.01 -0.66 0.54
N CYS A 114 5.17 -1.28 0.41
CA CYS A 114 5.70 -2.21 1.41
C CYS A 114 7.23 -2.19 1.36
N ASN A 115 7.88 -1.99 2.51
CA ASN A 115 9.33 -2.12 2.70
C ASN A 115 10.20 -1.47 1.61
N GLY A 116 9.85 -0.26 1.16
CA GLY A 116 10.62 0.49 0.17
C GLY A 116 10.28 0.16 -1.30
N LEU A 117 9.31 -0.72 -1.57
CA LEU A 117 8.77 -0.96 -2.91
C LEU A 117 7.33 -0.46 -3.01
N PHE A 118 6.96 -0.10 -4.25
CA PHE A 118 5.60 0.23 -4.62
C PHE A 118 5.01 -0.86 -5.51
N TYR A 119 3.79 -1.25 -5.21
CA TYR A 119 2.93 -1.97 -6.13
C TYR A 119 1.98 -0.98 -6.80
N LEU A 120 1.93 -1.03 -8.13
CA LEU A 120 1.10 -0.18 -8.98
C LEU A 120 0.08 -1.05 -9.70
N SER A 121 -1.21 -0.81 -9.45
CA SER A 121 -2.30 -1.45 -10.17
C SER A 121 -3.15 -0.44 -10.92
N GLY A 122 -3.42 -0.71 -12.20
CA GLY A 122 -4.35 0.09 -13.00
C GLY A 122 -5.79 -0.38 -12.87
N ALA A 123 -6.73 0.52 -13.20
CA ALA A 123 -8.16 0.20 -13.22
C ALA A 123 -8.50 -1.06 -14.06
N LYS A 124 -9.63 -1.69 -13.71
CA LYS A 124 -10.17 -3.02 -14.11
C LYS A 124 -9.92 -3.50 -15.57
N TYR A 125 -9.60 -2.61 -16.51
CA TYR A 125 -9.48 -2.91 -17.94
C TYR A 125 -8.05 -2.85 -18.51
N ARG A 126 -7.05 -2.35 -17.78
CA ARG A 126 -5.73 -2.04 -18.37
C ARG A 126 -4.61 -3.04 -18.03
N ASN A 127 -4.87 -4.09 -17.25
CA ASN A 127 -3.89 -5.12 -16.88
C ASN A 127 -2.53 -4.55 -16.43
N ILE A 128 -2.54 -3.39 -15.77
CA ILE A 128 -1.34 -2.79 -15.21
C ILE A 128 -1.16 -3.41 -13.83
N SER A 129 -0.08 -4.17 -13.68
CA SER A 129 0.36 -4.77 -12.42
C SER A 129 1.88 -4.74 -12.42
N LEU A 130 2.44 -3.82 -11.65
CA LEU A 130 3.87 -3.54 -11.63
C LEU A 130 4.34 -3.45 -10.18
N VAL A 131 5.55 -3.91 -9.91
CA VAL A 131 6.28 -3.55 -8.70
C VAL A 131 7.43 -2.65 -9.11
N CYS A 132 7.60 -1.51 -8.47
CA CYS A 132 8.69 -0.60 -8.74
C CYS A 132 9.42 -0.19 -7.46
N ASN A 133 10.74 -0.04 -7.58
CA ASN A 133 11.55 0.67 -6.62
C ASN A 133 11.51 2.16 -7.01
N PRO A 134 10.84 3.02 -6.22
CA PRO A 134 10.71 4.43 -6.58
C PRO A 134 12.04 5.19 -6.52
N ILE A 135 13.03 4.71 -5.76
CA ILE A 135 14.37 5.36 -5.69
C ILE A 135 15.18 5.06 -6.95
N THR A 136 15.27 3.78 -7.35
CA THR A 136 16.09 3.39 -8.50
C THR A 136 15.37 3.56 -9.84
N GLY A 137 14.04 3.69 -9.82
CA GLY A 137 13.20 3.70 -11.01
C GLY A 137 13.06 2.32 -11.67
N GLU A 138 13.69 1.29 -11.11
CA GLU A 138 13.59 -0.08 -11.61
C GLU A 138 12.19 -0.61 -11.34
N PHE A 139 11.65 -1.34 -12.32
CA PHE A 139 10.34 -1.95 -12.21
C PHE A 139 10.33 -3.34 -12.81
N ILE A 140 9.44 -4.16 -12.29
CA ILE A 140 9.12 -5.47 -12.80
C ILE A 140 7.63 -5.53 -13.10
N LYS A 141 7.30 -6.08 -14.26
CA LYS A 141 5.92 -6.31 -14.67
C LYS A 141 5.49 -7.68 -14.19
N LEU A 142 4.37 -7.74 -13.48
CA LEU A 142 3.84 -9.01 -13.01
C LEU A 142 3.12 -9.74 -14.16
N PRO A 143 2.99 -11.08 -14.07
CA PRO A 143 2.25 -11.87 -15.04
C PRO A 143 0.82 -11.34 -15.22
N LYS A 144 0.26 -11.56 -16.42
CA LYS A 144 -1.15 -11.22 -16.66
C LYS A 144 -2.02 -11.92 -15.63
N ASN A 145 -2.94 -11.15 -15.07
CA ASN A 145 -3.87 -11.69 -14.10
C ASN A 145 -4.80 -12.73 -14.76
N PRO A 146 -5.15 -13.81 -14.06
CA PRO A 146 -6.19 -14.73 -14.52
C PRO A 146 -7.49 -14.00 -14.86
N SER A 147 -8.12 -14.39 -15.98
CA SER A 147 -9.41 -13.88 -16.42
C SER A 147 -10.50 -14.28 -15.42
N ILE A 148 -11.34 -13.31 -15.04
CA ILE A 148 -12.47 -13.57 -14.14
C ILE A 148 -13.68 -13.91 -15.01
N LEU A 149 -14.20 -15.13 -14.89
CA LEU A 149 -15.34 -15.60 -15.68
C LEU A 149 -16.70 -15.15 -15.11
N LYS A 150 -16.73 -14.73 -13.84
CA LYS A 150 -17.93 -14.29 -13.13
C LYS A 150 -17.93 -12.77 -12.91
N LEU A 151 -19.13 -12.16 -12.88
CA LEU A 151 -19.28 -10.74 -12.59
C LEU A 151 -18.82 -10.43 -11.15
N CYS A 152 -17.76 -9.63 -11.04
CA CYS A 152 -17.13 -9.29 -9.77
C CYS A 152 -17.56 -7.90 -9.30
N LYS A 153 -18.20 -7.85 -8.13
CA LYS A 153 -18.59 -6.62 -7.42
C LYS A 153 -17.36 -5.75 -7.23
N LYS A 154 -16.31 -6.36 -6.68
CA LYS A 154 -15.13 -5.65 -6.20
C LYS A 154 -13.89 -6.52 -6.20
N ILE A 155 -12.78 -5.89 -6.60
CA ILE A 155 -11.44 -6.47 -6.49
C ILE A 155 -10.66 -5.60 -5.52
N CYS A 156 -10.17 -6.21 -4.44
CA CYS A 156 -9.29 -5.56 -3.47
C CYS A 156 -7.86 -6.05 -3.69
N TRP A 157 -6.90 -5.15 -3.56
CA TRP A 157 -5.49 -5.45 -3.72
C TRP A 157 -4.77 -5.31 -2.39
N GLY A 158 -3.77 -6.16 -2.19
CA GLY A 158 -2.82 -6.07 -1.08
C GLY A 158 -1.41 -6.24 -1.60
N PHE A 159 -0.46 -5.54 -1.00
CA PHE A 159 0.96 -5.70 -1.28
C PHE A 159 1.72 -5.73 0.03
N GLY A 160 2.51 -6.79 0.23
CA GLY A 160 3.19 -7.04 1.49
C GLY A 160 4.46 -7.84 1.32
N PHE A 161 5.16 -8.01 2.43
CA PHE A 161 6.40 -8.76 2.51
C PHE A 161 6.23 -9.90 3.51
N HIS A 162 6.68 -11.09 3.14
CA HIS A 162 6.68 -12.27 3.99
C HIS A 162 8.05 -12.43 4.65
N PRO A 163 8.20 -12.13 5.96
CA PRO A 163 9.52 -12.04 6.58
C PRO A 163 10.29 -13.38 6.60
N LYS A 164 9.58 -14.50 6.79
CA LYS A 164 10.20 -15.84 6.85
C LYS A 164 10.77 -16.31 5.52
N THR A 165 10.04 -16.05 4.42
CA THR A 165 10.47 -16.45 3.08
C THR A 165 11.28 -15.37 2.37
N ASN A 166 11.36 -14.16 2.95
CA ASN A 166 12.04 -13.00 2.39
C ASN A 166 11.52 -12.63 0.98
N GLN A 167 10.19 -12.71 0.81
CA GLN A 167 9.53 -12.53 -0.48
C GLN A 167 8.45 -11.45 -0.41
N TYR A 168 8.40 -10.62 -1.46
CA TYR A 168 7.25 -9.76 -1.67
C TYR A 168 6.09 -10.55 -2.27
N LYS A 169 4.88 -10.26 -1.80
CA LYS A 169 3.65 -10.92 -2.20
C LYS A 169 2.59 -9.88 -2.56
N VAL A 170 1.89 -10.12 -3.65
CA VAL A 170 0.72 -9.37 -4.07
C VAL A 170 -0.49 -10.26 -3.86
N MET A 171 -1.52 -9.74 -3.21
CA MET A 171 -2.79 -10.41 -3.01
C MET A 171 -3.88 -9.72 -3.81
N ARG A 172 -4.78 -10.51 -4.40
CA ARG A 172 -6.00 -10.07 -5.05
C ARG A 172 -7.19 -10.80 -4.45
N ILE A 173 -8.14 -10.05 -3.91
CA ILE A 173 -9.38 -10.59 -3.32
C ILE A 173 -10.54 -10.18 -4.22
N HIS A 174 -11.21 -11.16 -4.80
CA HIS A 174 -12.43 -10.97 -5.59
C HIS A 174 -13.63 -11.16 -4.69
N ILE A 175 -14.57 -10.21 -4.69
CA ILE A 175 -15.86 -10.33 -4.00
C ILE A 175 -16.94 -10.36 -5.08
N PHE A 176 -17.74 -11.43 -5.12
CA PHE A 176 -18.79 -11.63 -6.12
C PHE A 176 -20.12 -10.96 -5.71
N GLU A 177 -20.91 -10.54 -6.71
CA GLU A 177 -22.15 -9.79 -6.47
C GLU A 177 -23.26 -10.63 -5.84
N HIS A 178 -23.45 -11.86 -6.32
CA HIS A 178 -24.63 -12.67 -6.02
C HIS A 178 -24.62 -13.31 -4.62
N ASP A 179 -23.49 -13.86 -4.20
CA ASP A 179 -23.39 -14.69 -2.99
C ASP A 179 -22.34 -14.17 -2.00
N HIS A 180 -21.72 -13.02 -2.29
CA HIS A 180 -20.61 -12.45 -1.53
C HIS A 180 -19.44 -13.41 -1.32
N SER A 181 -19.35 -14.45 -2.17
CA SER A 181 -18.21 -15.35 -2.14
C SER A 181 -16.94 -14.59 -2.46
N MET A 182 -15.86 -15.04 -1.84
CA MET A 182 -14.52 -14.51 -2.02
C MET A 182 -13.61 -15.55 -2.65
N VAL A 183 -12.85 -15.10 -3.65
CA VAL A 183 -11.70 -15.84 -4.19
C VAL A 183 -10.47 -15.02 -3.90
N VAL A 184 -9.48 -15.64 -3.26
CA VAL A 184 -8.21 -15.01 -2.95
C VAL A 184 -7.14 -15.62 -3.82
N GLU A 185 -6.42 -14.76 -4.52
CA GLU A 185 -5.26 -15.12 -5.30
C GLU A 185 -4.04 -14.41 -4.76
N MET A 186 -2.91 -15.08 -4.86
CA MET A 186 -1.62 -14.55 -4.46
C MET A 186 -0.59 -14.72 -5.57
N HIS A 187 0.29 -13.75 -5.65
CA HIS A 187 1.47 -13.81 -6.49
C HIS A 187 2.70 -13.49 -5.67
N THR A 188 3.71 -14.36 -5.78
CA THR A 188 5.03 -14.09 -5.22
C THR A 188 5.84 -13.35 -6.29
N VAL A 189 6.31 -12.16 -5.94
CA VAL A 189 7.07 -11.30 -6.84
C VAL A 189 8.33 -12.03 -7.33
N GLY A 190 8.53 -12.06 -8.65
CA GLY A 190 9.63 -12.80 -9.29
C GLY A 190 9.25 -14.20 -9.80
N THR A 191 8.04 -14.67 -9.53
CA THR A 191 7.49 -15.90 -10.13
C THR A 191 6.67 -15.59 -11.39
N SER A 192 6.20 -16.63 -12.09
CA SER A 192 5.44 -16.48 -13.35
C SER A 192 3.94 -16.70 -13.21
N THR A 193 3.45 -17.14 -12.04
CA THR A 193 2.06 -17.60 -11.87
C THR A 193 1.35 -16.94 -10.69
N TRP A 194 0.04 -16.80 -10.81
CA TRP A 194 -0.87 -16.52 -9.71
C TRP A 194 -1.40 -17.85 -9.16
N ILE A 195 -1.49 -17.97 -7.84
CA ILE A 195 -2.03 -19.14 -7.17
C ILE A 195 -3.32 -18.77 -6.44
N ASN A 196 -4.32 -19.65 -6.47
CA ASN A 196 -5.49 -19.53 -5.61
C ASN A 196 -5.10 -19.98 -4.20
N ILE A 197 -5.52 -19.23 -3.20
CA ILE A 197 -5.38 -19.61 -1.79
C ILE A 197 -6.76 -19.93 -1.25
N GLU A 198 -6.88 -21.13 -0.69
CA GLU A 198 -8.04 -21.51 0.09
C GLU A 198 -7.97 -20.80 1.43
N VAL A 199 -8.95 -19.95 1.68
CA VAL A 199 -9.02 -19.15 2.89
C VAL A 199 -10.39 -19.32 3.52
N ASP A 200 -10.40 -19.50 4.83
CA ASP A 200 -11.62 -19.38 5.60
C ASP A 200 -11.95 -17.89 5.78
N TYR A 201 -13.14 -17.50 5.35
CA TYR A 201 -13.71 -16.20 5.63
C TYR A 201 -15.18 -16.35 6.02
N PRO A 202 -15.68 -15.57 6.99
CA PRO A 202 -17.09 -15.55 7.28
C PRO A 202 -17.91 -15.04 6.09
N LYS A 203 -18.95 -15.78 5.73
CA LYS A 203 -19.87 -15.47 4.63
C LYS A 203 -20.65 -14.18 4.82
N TYR A 204 -20.67 -13.63 6.03
CA TYR A 204 -21.30 -12.35 6.33
C TYR A 204 -20.46 -11.14 5.87
N LEU A 205 -19.19 -11.31 5.49
CA LEU A 205 -18.37 -10.22 4.97
C LEU A 205 -18.78 -9.89 3.53
N ILE A 206 -19.36 -8.72 3.30
CA ILE A 206 -19.93 -8.35 1.99
C ILE A 206 -19.07 -7.35 1.20
N ASN A 207 -18.07 -6.75 1.85
CA ASN A 207 -17.22 -5.72 1.26
C ASN A 207 -15.90 -5.54 2.04
N LEU A 208 -14.81 -5.25 1.32
CA LEU A 208 -13.53 -4.78 1.85
C LEU A 208 -13.21 -3.43 1.25
N TYR A 209 -12.70 -2.47 2.01
CA TYR A 209 -12.27 -1.17 1.48
C TYR A 209 -10.95 -1.30 0.70
N ASN A 210 -10.71 -0.42 -0.28
CA ASN A 210 -9.60 -0.55 -1.23
C ASN A 210 -8.21 -0.33 -0.61
N TYR A 211 -8.14 0.29 0.56
CA TYR A 211 -6.89 0.70 1.18
C TYR A 211 -6.38 -0.42 2.09
N CYS A 212 -5.46 -1.22 1.55
CA CYS A 212 -4.72 -2.23 2.29
C CYS A 212 -3.50 -1.59 2.99
N THR A 213 -3.25 -2.01 4.22
CA THR A 213 -2.04 -1.63 4.97
C THR A 213 -1.23 -2.87 5.33
N TYR A 214 0.04 -2.90 4.94
CA TYR A 214 0.96 -3.92 5.41
C TYR A 214 1.51 -3.56 6.80
N LEU A 215 1.48 -4.52 7.73
CA LEU A 215 2.13 -4.40 9.04
C LEU A 215 2.58 -5.79 9.50
N ASN A 216 3.86 -5.91 9.88
CA ASN A 216 4.43 -7.09 10.57
C ASN A 216 4.10 -8.45 9.94
N GLY A 217 4.24 -8.59 8.62
CA GLY A 217 3.96 -9.86 7.93
C GLY A 217 2.47 -10.14 7.70
N ALA A 218 1.60 -9.15 7.92
CA ALA A 218 0.18 -9.25 7.66
C ALA A 218 -0.35 -8.06 6.84
N LEU A 219 -1.37 -8.35 6.03
CA LEU A 219 -2.11 -7.37 5.24
C LEU A 219 -3.42 -7.05 5.94
N HIS A 220 -3.70 -5.76 6.14
CA HIS A 220 -4.86 -5.28 6.88
C HIS A 220 -5.81 -4.51 5.97
N TRP A 221 -7.10 -4.83 6.05
CA TRP A 221 -8.18 -4.12 5.40
C TRP A 221 -9.24 -3.73 6.41
N THR A 222 -10.00 -2.70 6.09
CA THR A 222 -11.30 -2.48 6.73
C THR A 222 -12.34 -3.25 5.95
N GLY A 223 -13.22 -3.97 6.64
CA GLY A 223 -14.32 -4.76 6.07
C GLY A 223 -15.68 -4.32 6.61
N LYS A 224 -16.74 -4.56 5.83
CA LYS A 224 -18.14 -4.33 6.22
C LYS A 224 -18.93 -5.62 6.05
N ASP A 225 -19.72 -5.99 7.07
CA ASP A 225 -20.59 -7.16 7.04
C ASP A 225 -22.04 -6.83 6.61
N VAL A 226 -22.90 -7.86 6.57
CA VAL A 226 -24.34 -7.76 6.24
C VAL A 226 -25.12 -6.83 7.16
N ASP A 227 -24.71 -6.74 8.44
CA ASP A 227 -25.34 -5.91 9.46
C ASP A 227 -24.77 -4.48 9.48
N GLU A 228 -23.95 -4.16 8.48
CA GLU A 228 -23.24 -2.91 8.32
C GLU A 228 -22.13 -2.63 9.35
N ASN A 229 -21.74 -3.61 10.17
CA ASN A 229 -20.67 -3.44 11.13
C ASN A 229 -19.32 -3.38 10.41
N VAL A 230 -18.45 -2.54 10.94
CA VAL A 230 -17.10 -2.34 10.41
C VAL A 230 -16.08 -3.05 11.29
N SER A 231 -15.23 -3.86 10.68
CA SER A 231 -14.16 -4.61 11.35
C SER A 231 -12.83 -4.48 10.61
N ILE A 232 -11.71 -4.64 11.32
CA ILE A 232 -10.38 -4.77 10.71
C ILE A 232 -10.16 -6.24 10.39
N TRP A 233 -9.68 -6.52 9.20
CA TRP A 233 -9.36 -7.84 8.71
C TRP A 233 -7.89 -7.95 8.38
N ALA A 234 -7.21 -8.91 8.97
CA ALA A 234 -5.79 -9.16 8.77
C ALA A 234 -5.58 -10.53 8.12
N PHE A 235 -4.87 -10.57 7.00
CA PHE A 235 -4.32 -11.81 6.45
C PHE A 235 -2.87 -11.97 6.87
N ASN A 236 -2.54 -13.04 7.58
CA ASN A 236 -1.18 -13.31 8.02
C ASN A 236 -0.46 -14.26 7.03
N PHE A 237 0.71 -13.84 6.52
CA PHE A 237 1.46 -14.65 5.53
C PHE A 237 2.05 -15.94 6.10
N ASP A 238 2.27 -16.04 7.42
CA ASP A 238 2.83 -17.24 8.04
C ASP A 238 1.78 -18.32 8.26
N THR A 239 0.57 -17.92 8.66
CA THR A 239 -0.52 -18.86 8.94
C THR A 239 -1.45 -19.05 7.75
N GLU A 240 -1.34 -18.21 6.73
CA GLU A 240 -2.22 -18.13 5.56
C GLU A 240 -3.71 -18.03 5.92
N ARG A 241 -4.01 -17.34 7.02
CA ARG A 241 -5.36 -17.20 7.57
C ARG A 241 -5.76 -15.75 7.77
N PHE A 242 -7.07 -15.51 7.62
CA PHE A 242 -7.70 -14.27 8.04
C PHE A 242 -7.98 -14.26 9.54
N GLN A 243 -7.88 -13.07 10.12
CA GLN A 243 -8.32 -12.74 11.46
C GLN A 243 -9.12 -11.46 11.39
N SER A 244 -10.18 -11.35 12.20
CA SER A 244 -11.02 -10.16 12.27
C SER A 244 -10.99 -9.54 13.66
N PHE A 245 -10.94 -8.21 13.72
CA PHE A 245 -10.94 -7.42 14.94
C PHE A 245 -12.10 -6.43 14.90
N SER A 246 -12.99 -6.50 15.88
CA SER A 246 -14.11 -5.58 16.00
C SER A 246 -13.61 -4.17 16.29
N ILE A 247 -14.23 -3.18 15.66
CA ILE A 247 -14.00 -1.77 15.94
C ILE A 247 -15.14 -1.30 16.86
N ALA A 248 -14.84 -0.40 17.80
CA ALA A 248 -15.87 0.21 18.64
C ALA A 248 -16.97 0.89 17.77
N PRO A 249 -18.24 0.90 18.22
CA PRO A 249 -19.33 1.52 17.49
C PRO A 249 -19.01 2.97 17.16
N ARG A 250 -19.16 3.36 15.89
CA ARG A 250 -18.94 4.73 15.42
C ARG A 250 -20.05 5.16 14.47
N ASP A 251 -20.18 6.47 14.28
CA ASP A 251 -21.10 7.05 13.31
C ASP A 251 -20.91 6.44 11.92
N ARG A 252 -22.03 6.04 11.31
CA ARG A 252 -22.11 5.28 10.05
C ARG A 252 -21.41 5.97 8.87
N ASP A 253 -21.18 7.28 8.94
CA ASP A 253 -20.59 8.08 7.86
C ASP A 253 -19.07 8.26 7.95
N THR A 254 -18.42 7.72 9.00
CA THR A 254 -16.97 7.89 9.17
C THR A 254 -16.19 6.96 8.23
N LYS A 255 -15.49 7.54 7.24
CA LYS A 255 -14.57 6.78 6.37
C LYS A 255 -13.29 6.42 7.13
N LEU A 256 -13.11 5.13 7.38
CA LEU A 256 -11.92 4.59 8.00
C LEU A 256 -10.82 4.33 6.98
N THR A 257 -9.64 4.88 7.23
CA THR A 257 -8.44 4.62 6.45
C THR A 257 -7.38 4.08 7.38
N LEU A 258 -6.98 2.83 7.17
CA LEU A 258 -5.87 2.23 7.89
C LEU A 258 -4.55 2.75 7.34
N PHE A 259 -3.60 3.02 8.22
CA PHE A 259 -2.22 3.27 7.87
C PHE A 259 -1.28 2.74 8.96
N GLU A 260 -0.07 2.39 8.56
CA GLU A 260 0.98 2.01 9.49
C GLU A 260 1.75 3.26 9.92
N PHE A 261 2.04 3.37 11.21
CA PHE A 261 2.91 4.40 11.75
C PHE A 261 3.70 3.84 12.95
N ARG A 262 5.03 3.86 12.84
CA ARG A 262 5.96 3.42 13.89
C ARG A 262 5.68 2.00 14.41
N GLY A 263 5.40 1.07 13.49
CA GLY A 263 5.11 -0.32 13.80
C GLY A 263 3.73 -0.55 14.41
N SER A 264 2.85 0.44 14.36
CA SER A 264 1.47 0.35 14.86
C SER A 264 0.47 0.65 13.75
N LEU A 265 -0.66 -0.03 13.77
CA LEU A 265 -1.78 0.26 12.87
C LEU A 265 -2.60 1.42 13.48
N ILE A 266 -2.88 2.45 12.68
CA ILE A 266 -3.71 3.61 13.07
C ILE A 266 -4.92 3.70 12.13
N PHE A 267 -6.07 4.12 12.68
CA PHE A 267 -7.36 4.20 11.99
C PHE A 267 -8.18 5.43 12.37
#